data_AF-A0A926ZY92-F1
#
_entry.id   AF-A0A926ZY92-F1
#
_cell.length_a   1.000
_cell.length_b   1.000
_cell.length_c   1.000
_cell.angle_alpha   90.00
_cell.angle_beta   90.00
_cell.angle_gamma   90.00
#
_symmetry.space_group_name_H-M   'P 1'
#
loop_
_entity.id
_entity.type
_entity.pdbx_description
1 polymer ?
#
loop_
_entity_poly.entity_id
_entity_poly.type
_entity_poly.pdbx_seq_one_letter_code
_entity_poly.pdbx_strand_id
1 'polypeptide(L)'
;MKKQFLVGAITASTLLVGVIAGAPSAQAATIACSSFTGFRLDASTRGIVPNAGCAVGSQGQDSIANVNADTFFDISTWGLLAKSDENSGKNFFTPPEDGTAGTFDFSALGIDFSKQNVLVTFKAANEFNFVGYLATAAAGSWTSPFTDFNNNGRARVRDVSHMSIFTSAKPDPTPVPTPALLPGLIGMGAAALRKRRGAAEESAEA
;
A
#
# COMPACT_ATOMS: atom_id res chain seq x y z
N MET A 1 -23.46 51.97 -52.39
CA MET A 1 -23.82 50.57 -52.07
C MET A 1 -22.69 49.65 -52.53
N LYS A 2 -21.81 49.16 -51.64
CA LYS A 2 -20.83 48.11 -51.94
C LYS A 2 -20.73 47.16 -50.74
N LYS A 3 -20.82 45.87 -51.06
CA LYS A 3 -20.93 44.72 -50.16
C LYS A 3 -19.55 44.23 -49.69
N GLN A 4 -19.62 43.47 -48.59
CA GLN A 4 -18.62 42.86 -47.72
C GLN A 4 -17.64 41.88 -48.41
N PHE A 5 -16.58 41.47 -47.67
CA PHE A 5 -16.02 40.10 -47.42
C PHE A 5 -14.54 40.27 -46.97
N LEU A 6 -14.08 40.03 -45.73
CA LEU A 6 -14.14 38.91 -44.76
C LEU A 6 -12.99 37.89 -44.92
N VAL A 7 -12.13 37.86 -43.88
CA VAL A 7 -11.40 36.73 -43.25
C VAL A 7 -10.17 36.09 -43.92
N GLY A 8 -9.14 35.88 -43.09
CA GLY A 8 -8.11 34.85 -43.28
C GLY A 8 -6.89 34.97 -42.37
N ALA A 9 -7.04 34.81 -41.05
CA ALA A 9 -5.92 34.70 -40.11
C ALA A 9 -5.44 33.24 -40.02
N ILE A 10 -4.15 33.00 -40.25
CA ILE A 10 -3.49 31.70 -40.06
C ILE A 10 -2.54 31.83 -38.86
N THR A 11 -2.96 31.33 -37.69
CA THR A 11 -2.09 31.18 -36.53
C THR A 11 -1.52 29.76 -36.49
N ALA A 12 -0.22 29.64 -36.74
CA ALA A 12 0.55 28.41 -36.53
C ALA A 12 0.87 28.26 -35.04
N SER A 13 0.21 27.30 -34.38
CA SER A 13 0.55 26.88 -33.02
C SER A 13 1.40 25.61 -33.08
N THR A 14 2.69 25.75 -32.82
CA THR A 14 3.63 24.64 -32.59
C THR A 14 3.39 24.08 -31.18
N LEU A 15 2.80 22.88 -31.13
CA LEU A 15 2.59 22.12 -29.91
C LEU A 15 3.88 21.37 -29.56
N LEU A 16 4.55 21.75 -28.48
CA LEU A 16 5.71 21.04 -27.94
C LEU A 16 5.21 19.86 -27.08
N VAL A 17 5.24 18.65 -27.63
CA VAL A 17 4.91 17.41 -26.90
C VAL A 17 6.15 16.95 -26.15
N GLY A 18 6.19 17.25 -24.83
CA GLY A 18 7.19 16.70 -23.93
C GLY A 18 6.86 15.25 -23.58
N VAL A 19 7.68 14.31 -24.06
CA VAL A 19 7.62 12.90 -23.67
C VAL A 19 8.22 12.78 -22.27
N ILE A 20 7.35 12.58 -21.27
CA ILE A 20 7.78 12.20 -19.93
C ILE A 20 8.07 10.70 -19.98
N ALA A 21 9.35 10.33 -19.98
CA ALA A 21 9.77 8.95 -19.83
C ALA A 21 9.34 8.46 -18.43
N GLY A 22 8.25 7.69 -18.38
CA GLY A 22 7.81 7.02 -17.18
C GLY A 22 8.87 6.00 -16.74
N ALA A 23 9.39 6.18 -15.53
CA ALA A 23 10.14 5.12 -14.87
C ALA A 23 9.24 3.86 -14.79
N PRO A 24 9.79 2.65 -14.99
CA PRO A 24 9.02 1.44 -14.76
C PRO A 24 8.63 1.40 -13.28
N SER A 25 7.36 1.64 -12.99
CA SER A 25 6.79 1.24 -11.71
C SER A 25 6.94 -0.28 -11.63
N ALA A 26 7.78 -0.77 -10.73
CA ALA A 26 7.74 -2.17 -10.33
C ALA A 26 6.33 -2.41 -9.79
N GLN A 27 5.49 -3.05 -10.59
CA GLN A 27 4.17 -3.48 -10.17
C GLN A 27 4.41 -4.78 -9.40
N ALA A 28 4.67 -4.70 -8.09
CA ALA A 28 4.45 -5.88 -7.28
C ALA A 28 2.97 -6.20 -7.38
N ALA A 29 2.67 -7.34 -7.99
CA ALA A 29 1.33 -7.85 -8.01
C ALA A 29 0.92 -8.09 -6.55
N THR A 30 0.11 -7.18 -5.99
CA THR A 30 -0.72 -7.47 -4.84
C THR A 30 -1.67 -8.55 -5.31
N ILE A 31 -1.25 -9.81 -5.20
CA ILE A 31 -2.11 -10.94 -5.53
C ILE A 31 -3.22 -10.89 -4.49
N ALA A 32 -4.40 -10.44 -4.92
CA ALA A 32 -5.58 -10.51 -4.08
C ALA A 32 -5.72 -11.97 -3.65
N CYS A 33 -5.71 -12.22 -2.34
CA CYS A 33 -5.74 -13.56 -1.79
C CYS A 33 -6.99 -14.36 -2.18
N SER A 34 -7.96 -13.73 -2.84
CA SER A 34 -9.09 -14.36 -3.53
C SER A 34 -8.72 -15.13 -4.81
N SER A 35 -7.50 -15.00 -5.34
CA SER A 35 -7.08 -15.61 -6.61
C SER A 35 -6.37 -16.97 -6.48
N PHE A 36 -6.07 -17.42 -5.25
CA PHE A 36 -5.55 -18.76 -5.00
C PHE A 36 -6.68 -19.78 -4.82
N THR A 37 -6.73 -20.80 -5.69
CA THR A 37 -7.62 -21.97 -5.50
C THR A 37 -7.21 -22.70 -4.22
N GLY A 38 -8.10 -22.76 -3.23
CA GLY A 38 -7.80 -23.29 -1.89
C GLY A 38 -7.98 -22.28 -0.77
N PHE A 39 -8.23 -21.00 -1.07
CA PHE A 39 -8.39 -19.94 -0.09
C PHE A 39 -9.81 -19.33 -0.18
N ARG A 40 -10.63 -19.42 0.87
CA ARG A 40 -11.84 -18.60 0.98
C ARG A 40 -11.70 -17.65 2.16
N LEU A 41 -11.79 -16.36 1.85
CA LEU A 41 -11.78 -15.27 2.80
C LEU A 41 -13.23 -14.82 3.05
N ASP A 42 -13.71 -14.98 4.28
CA ASP A 42 -15.03 -14.46 4.69
C ASP A 42 -14.91 -12.98 5.08
N ALA A 43 -15.87 -12.18 4.63
CA ALA A 43 -15.82 -10.73 4.59
C ALA A 43 -16.25 -10.04 5.91
N SER A 44 -16.17 -10.72 7.06
CA SER A 44 -16.91 -10.29 8.26
C SER A 44 -16.09 -9.95 9.53
N THR A 45 -14.79 -9.67 9.45
CA THR A 45 -13.97 -9.39 10.65
C THR A 45 -13.37 -7.97 10.69
N ARG A 46 -13.61 -7.28 11.81
CA ARG A 46 -13.04 -5.96 12.14
C ARG A 46 -11.61 -6.16 12.66
N GLY A 47 -10.60 -5.60 11.98
CA GLY A 47 -9.21 -5.50 12.47
C GLY A 47 -8.14 -6.14 11.59
N ILE A 48 -8.48 -7.18 10.82
CA ILE A 48 -7.68 -7.73 9.71
C ILE A 48 -8.70 -7.99 8.60
N VAL A 49 -8.68 -7.22 7.51
CA VAL A 49 -9.68 -7.34 6.42
C VAL A 49 -9.22 -8.40 5.44
N PRO A 50 -9.83 -9.59 5.39
CA PRO A 50 -9.48 -10.60 4.43
C PRO A 50 -10.32 -10.31 3.18
N ASN A 51 -9.89 -9.34 2.36
CA ASN A 51 -10.12 -9.34 0.90
C ASN A 51 -9.27 -8.30 0.14
N ALA A 52 -8.55 -7.41 0.81
CA ALA A 52 -7.64 -6.46 0.20
C ALA A 52 -6.46 -6.23 1.15
N GLY A 53 -5.24 -6.63 0.75
CA GLY A 53 -4.03 -6.35 1.51
C GLY A 53 -3.41 -7.52 2.28
N CYS A 54 -3.51 -8.75 1.75
CA CYS A 54 -2.60 -9.83 2.16
C CYS A 54 -1.59 -10.19 1.07
N ALA A 55 -0.49 -10.80 1.50
CA ALA A 55 0.55 -11.34 0.65
C ALA A 55 0.75 -12.83 1.00
N VAL A 56 1.02 -13.66 0.00
CA VAL A 56 1.25 -15.10 0.17
C VAL A 56 2.73 -15.38 -0.08
N GLY A 57 3.35 -16.12 0.82
CA GLY A 57 4.75 -16.52 0.70
C GLY A 57 4.94 -17.48 -0.46
N SER A 58 6.08 -17.43 -1.15
CA SER A 58 6.42 -18.41 -2.18
C SER A 58 6.93 -19.72 -1.60
N GLN A 59 7.24 -19.74 -0.30
CA GLN A 59 7.86 -20.85 0.41
C GLN A 59 6.97 -21.37 1.54
N GLY A 60 7.20 -22.63 1.92
CA GLY A 60 6.50 -23.29 3.03
C GLY A 60 6.95 -22.86 4.43
N GLN A 61 7.80 -21.83 4.58
CA GLN A 61 8.27 -21.35 5.88
C GLN A 61 8.34 -19.83 5.92
N ASP A 62 7.88 -19.24 7.02
CA ASP A 62 7.86 -17.80 7.28
C ASP A 62 9.20 -17.27 7.83
N SER A 63 10.32 -17.77 7.30
CA SER A 63 11.65 -17.29 7.73
C SER A 63 11.89 -15.84 7.26
N ILE A 64 12.72 -15.08 7.99
CA ILE A 64 13.10 -13.71 7.60
C ILE A 64 13.67 -13.64 6.18
N ALA A 65 14.42 -14.68 5.77
CA ALA A 65 14.98 -14.78 4.43
C ALA A 65 13.88 -14.88 3.37
N ASN A 66 12.86 -15.72 3.61
CA ASN A 66 11.74 -15.91 2.68
C ASN A 66 10.84 -14.68 2.62
N VAL A 67 10.51 -14.08 3.77
CA VAL A 67 9.71 -12.85 3.85
C VAL A 67 10.35 -11.70 3.06
N ASN A 68 11.68 -11.54 3.16
CA ASN A 68 12.41 -10.52 2.41
C ASN A 68 12.57 -10.85 0.93
N ALA A 69 12.73 -12.13 0.58
CA ALA A 69 12.78 -12.59 -0.81
C ALA A 69 11.43 -12.39 -1.53
N ASP A 70 10.31 -12.60 -0.82
CA ASP A 70 8.97 -12.43 -1.35
C ASP A 70 8.50 -10.96 -1.40
N THR A 71 9.29 -10.02 -0.85
CA THR A 71 9.03 -8.57 -0.91
C THR A 71 7.62 -8.18 -0.47
N PHE A 72 7.15 -8.74 0.65
CA PHE A 72 5.79 -8.52 1.13
C PHE A 72 5.48 -7.02 1.23
N PHE A 73 4.42 -6.58 0.54
CA PHE A 73 3.98 -5.19 0.48
C PHE A 73 5.06 -4.22 -0.01
N ASP A 74 5.84 -4.61 -1.02
CA ASP A 74 6.95 -3.82 -1.59
C ASP A 74 8.10 -3.54 -0.61
N ILE A 75 8.18 -4.31 0.48
CA ILE A 75 9.20 -4.18 1.51
C ILE A 75 10.05 -5.46 1.53
N SER A 76 11.36 -5.30 1.36
CA SER A 76 12.35 -6.40 1.36
C SER A 76 13.28 -6.37 2.58
N THR A 77 12.99 -5.53 3.57
CA THR A 77 13.85 -5.25 4.74
C THR A 77 13.08 -5.45 6.05
N TRP A 78 12.29 -6.51 6.12
CA TRP A 78 11.62 -6.96 7.32
C TRP A 78 12.61 -7.52 8.34
N GLY A 79 12.42 -7.14 9.60
CA GLY A 79 13.08 -7.72 10.77
C GLY A 79 12.08 -8.54 11.58
N LEU A 80 12.43 -9.79 11.92
CA LEU A 80 11.63 -10.62 12.81
C LEU A 80 11.70 -10.07 14.23
N LEU A 81 10.56 -9.69 14.80
CA LEU A 81 10.48 -9.16 16.15
C LEU A 81 10.04 -10.21 17.16
N ALA A 82 9.02 -10.99 16.81
CA ALA A 82 8.49 -12.04 17.66
C ALA A 82 7.91 -13.18 16.83
N LYS A 83 7.96 -14.37 17.40
CA LYS A 83 7.27 -15.55 16.90
C LYS A 83 6.54 -16.17 18.08
N SER A 84 5.25 -16.44 17.89
CA SER A 84 4.43 -17.14 18.86
C SER A 84 4.07 -18.48 18.25
N ASP A 85 4.71 -19.52 18.78
CA ASP A 85 4.31 -20.90 18.57
C ASP A 85 3.87 -21.50 19.91
N GLU A 86 3.14 -22.61 19.84
CA GLU A 86 2.58 -23.35 20.98
C GLU A 86 3.64 -23.78 22.02
N ASN A 87 4.93 -23.74 21.66
CA ASN A 87 6.05 -24.22 22.46
C ASN A 87 6.99 -23.09 22.95
N SER A 88 6.81 -21.86 22.49
CA SER A 88 7.76 -20.75 22.64
C SER A 88 7.67 -20.03 23.99
N GLY A 89 6.64 -20.31 24.80
CA GLY A 89 6.40 -19.66 26.09
C GLY A 89 6.08 -18.17 26.02
N LYS A 90 6.00 -17.59 24.81
CA LYS A 90 5.61 -16.21 24.54
C LYS A 90 4.27 -16.20 23.81
N ASN A 91 3.19 -16.04 24.58
CA ASN A 91 1.83 -16.03 24.06
C ASN A 91 1.39 -14.58 23.80
N PHE A 92 1.80 -14.00 22.66
CA PHE A 92 1.16 -12.80 22.09
C PHE A 92 -0.09 -13.16 21.27
N PHE A 93 -0.47 -14.44 21.36
CA PHE A 93 -1.46 -15.14 20.57
C PHE A 93 -2.18 -16.10 21.52
N THR A 94 -3.51 -16.03 21.52
CA THR A 94 -4.33 -17.00 22.26
C THR A 94 -5.20 -17.70 21.23
N PRO A 95 -4.73 -18.82 20.66
CA PRO A 95 -5.60 -19.65 19.85
C PRO A 95 -6.64 -20.32 20.77
N PRO A 96 -7.90 -20.44 20.36
CA PRO A 96 -8.85 -21.39 20.90
C PRO A 96 -8.32 -22.80 20.62
N GLU A 97 -8.94 -23.80 21.26
CA GLU A 97 -8.50 -25.20 21.18
C GLU A 97 -8.39 -25.73 19.74
N ASP A 98 -9.10 -25.15 18.77
CA ASP A 98 -9.06 -25.56 17.36
C ASP A 98 -8.06 -24.78 16.48
N GLY A 99 -7.45 -23.71 17.00
CA GLY A 99 -6.46 -22.88 16.28
C GLY A 99 -7.00 -22.18 15.02
N THR A 100 -8.32 -22.10 14.83
CA THR A 100 -8.91 -21.58 13.58
C THR A 100 -9.29 -20.10 13.60
N ALA A 101 -9.35 -19.48 14.78
CA ALA A 101 -9.61 -18.05 14.96
C ALA A 101 -8.98 -17.60 16.29
N GLY A 102 -9.04 -16.34 16.68
CA GLY A 102 -8.58 -15.96 18.02
C GLY A 102 -8.30 -14.47 18.16
N THR A 103 -7.52 -14.14 19.18
CA THR A 103 -7.03 -12.77 19.41
C THR A 103 -5.51 -12.73 19.43
N PHE A 104 -4.98 -11.57 19.07
CA PHE A 104 -3.58 -11.21 19.26
C PHE A 104 -3.48 -9.94 20.09
N ASP A 105 -2.42 -9.85 20.89
CA ASP A 105 -2.00 -8.62 21.56
C ASP A 105 -0.48 -8.61 21.68
N PHE A 106 0.13 -7.68 20.95
CA PHE A 106 1.57 -7.47 20.95
C PHE A 106 1.94 -6.06 21.42
N SER A 107 1.06 -5.40 22.19
CA SER A 107 1.33 -4.11 22.83
C SER A 107 2.61 -4.12 23.68
N ALA A 108 2.90 -5.25 24.32
CA ALA A 108 4.12 -5.47 25.10
C ALA A 108 5.42 -5.46 24.26
N LEU A 109 5.34 -5.52 22.93
CA LEU A 109 6.51 -5.47 22.05
C LEU A 109 7.02 -4.04 21.80
N GLY A 110 6.29 -3.00 22.26
CA GLY A 110 6.73 -1.61 22.13
C GLY A 110 6.78 -1.08 20.69
N ILE A 111 5.95 -1.64 19.81
CA ILE A 111 5.86 -1.23 18.40
C ILE A 111 5.24 0.16 18.28
N ASP A 112 5.93 1.06 17.58
CA ASP A 112 5.41 2.39 17.22
C ASP A 112 4.81 2.33 15.80
N PHE A 113 3.49 2.09 15.73
CA PHE A 113 2.75 2.02 14.46
C PHE A 113 2.81 3.30 13.63
N SER A 114 3.21 4.45 14.20
CA SER A 114 3.41 5.68 13.43
C SER A 114 4.73 5.65 12.64
N LYS A 115 5.74 4.92 13.12
CA LYS A 115 7.09 4.85 12.55
C LYS A 115 7.43 3.52 11.89
N GLN A 116 6.64 2.48 12.15
CA GLN A 116 6.92 1.13 11.70
C GLN A 116 5.74 0.56 10.90
N ASN A 117 6.08 -0.18 9.86
CA ASN A 117 5.19 -1.16 9.24
C ASN A 117 5.27 -2.44 10.06
N VAL A 118 4.13 -3.09 10.27
CA VAL A 118 4.03 -4.33 11.05
C VAL A 118 3.42 -5.38 10.16
N LEU A 119 4.20 -6.41 9.85
CA LEU A 119 3.75 -7.57 9.10
C LEU A 119 3.46 -8.71 10.07
N VAL A 120 2.23 -9.18 10.07
CA VAL A 120 1.80 -10.38 10.80
C VAL A 120 1.63 -11.49 9.79
N THR A 121 2.39 -12.57 9.98
CA THR A 121 2.29 -13.78 9.15
C THR A 121 1.64 -14.89 9.94
N PHE A 122 0.75 -15.61 9.26
CA PHE A 122 0.11 -16.82 9.75
C PHE A 122 0.70 -18.01 9.01
N LYS A 123 0.92 -19.12 9.71
CA LYS A 123 1.35 -20.39 9.13
C LYS A 123 0.51 -21.54 9.66
N ALA A 124 -0.15 -22.27 8.77
CA ALA A 124 -0.78 -23.56 9.09
C ALA A 124 0.26 -24.68 9.22
N ALA A 125 -0.09 -25.76 9.93
CA ALA A 125 0.74 -26.97 9.96
C ALA A 125 0.89 -27.60 8.55
N ASN A 126 2.07 -28.14 8.24
CA ASN A 126 2.45 -28.76 6.96
C ASN A 126 2.39 -27.81 5.74
N GLU A 127 2.78 -28.31 4.55
CA GLU A 127 3.24 -27.69 3.26
C GLU A 127 2.50 -26.45 2.67
N PHE A 128 1.65 -25.77 3.43
CA PHE A 128 1.06 -24.50 3.01
C PHE A 128 2.10 -23.38 2.99
N ASN A 129 2.00 -22.52 1.98
CA ASN A 129 2.61 -21.20 2.02
C ASN A 129 2.09 -20.42 3.24
N PHE A 130 2.91 -19.53 3.80
CA PHE A 130 2.46 -18.61 4.84
C PHE A 130 1.73 -17.42 4.24
N VAL A 131 0.87 -16.77 5.02
CA VAL A 131 0.09 -15.60 4.58
C VAL A 131 0.35 -14.42 5.50
N GLY A 132 0.71 -13.29 4.93
CA GLY A 132 1.03 -12.04 5.63
C GLY A 132 -0.04 -10.98 5.49
N TYR A 133 -0.22 -10.19 6.54
CA TYR A 133 -1.08 -9.01 6.60
C TYR A 133 -0.33 -7.84 7.23
N LEU A 134 -0.58 -6.62 6.77
CA LEU A 134 -0.14 -5.43 7.50
C LEU A 134 -1.08 -5.16 8.67
N ALA A 135 -0.56 -5.24 9.89
CA ALA A 135 -1.32 -4.85 11.07
C ALA A 135 -1.38 -3.32 11.18
N THR A 136 -2.53 -2.82 11.61
CA THR A 136 -2.76 -1.39 11.88
C THR A 136 -3.00 -1.08 13.36
N ALA A 137 -3.03 -2.11 14.21
CA ALA A 137 -3.23 -2.00 15.65
C ALA A 137 -2.44 -3.10 16.39
N ALA A 138 -2.08 -2.82 17.64
CA ALA A 138 -1.29 -3.73 18.47
C ALA A 138 -2.06 -4.97 18.95
N ALA A 139 -3.39 -4.90 18.92
CA ALA A 139 -4.27 -5.97 19.35
C ALA A 139 -5.49 -6.07 18.41
N GLY A 140 -6.07 -7.26 18.34
CA GLY A 140 -7.22 -7.52 17.50
C GLY A 140 -7.64 -8.98 17.47
N SER A 141 -8.57 -9.29 16.59
CA SER A 141 -9.01 -10.65 16.30
C SER A 141 -8.49 -11.10 14.94
N TRP A 142 -8.32 -12.41 14.79
CA TRP A 142 -7.92 -13.04 13.55
C TRP A 142 -8.78 -14.29 13.30
N THR A 143 -8.83 -14.69 12.04
CA THR A 143 -9.40 -15.96 11.57
C THR A 143 -8.35 -16.60 10.68
N SER A 144 -8.21 -17.91 10.78
CA SER A 144 -7.28 -18.66 9.96
C SER A 144 -7.60 -18.39 8.49
N PRO A 145 -6.59 -17.96 7.71
CA PRO A 145 -6.84 -17.69 6.32
C PRO A 145 -6.78 -18.99 5.50
N PHE A 146 -6.44 -20.11 6.11
CA PHE A 146 -6.21 -21.40 5.46
C PHE A 146 -7.50 -22.24 5.39
N THR A 147 -7.84 -22.67 4.18
CA THR A 147 -8.90 -23.66 3.95
C THR A 147 -8.36 -24.84 3.14
N ASP A 148 -8.81 -26.05 3.44
CA ASP A 148 -8.67 -27.21 2.55
C ASP A 148 -10.05 -27.70 2.12
N PHE A 149 -10.08 -28.59 1.13
CA PHE A 149 -11.29 -29.27 0.71
C PHE A 149 -11.12 -30.76 0.96
N ASN A 150 -12.07 -31.38 1.66
CA ASN A 150 -12.06 -32.83 1.82
C ASN A 150 -12.50 -33.53 0.52
N ASN A 151 -12.41 -34.86 0.48
CA ASN A 151 -12.78 -35.68 -0.68
C ASN A 151 -14.24 -35.51 -1.14
N ASN A 152 -15.10 -34.91 -0.30
CA ASN A 152 -16.50 -34.60 -0.62
C ASN A 152 -16.69 -33.15 -1.10
N GLY A 153 -15.61 -32.42 -1.39
CA GLY A 153 -15.64 -31.02 -1.82
C GLY A 153 -16.08 -30.03 -0.75
N ARG A 154 -16.15 -30.44 0.52
CA ARG A 154 -16.50 -29.53 1.63
C ARG A 154 -15.25 -28.81 2.10
N ALA A 155 -15.35 -27.48 2.22
CA ALA A 155 -14.30 -26.66 2.79
C ALA A 155 -14.15 -26.94 4.30
N ARG A 156 -12.91 -27.04 4.77
CA ARG A 156 -12.56 -27.09 6.18
C ARG A 156 -11.50 -26.02 6.45
N VAL A 157 -11.72 -25.22 7.49
CA VAL A 157 -10.75 -24.24 7.96
C VAL A 157 -9.62 -24.99 8.67
N ARG A 158 -8.38 -24.60 8.40
CA ARG A 158 -7.19 -25.19 9.02
C ARG A 158 -6.76 -24.38 10.23
N ASP A 159 -6.15 -25.08 11.17
CA ASP A 159 -5.45 -24.53 12.32
C ASP A 159 -4.22 -23.70 11.91
N VAL A 160 -4.01 -22.58 12.59
CA VAL A 160 -2.77 -21.80 12.54
C VAL A 160 -1.82 -22.36 13.59
N SER A 161 -0.70 -22.92 13.13
CA SER A 161 0.34 -23.50 13.99
C SER A 161 1.19 -22.44 14.71
N HIS A 162 1.43 -21.31 14.04
CA HIS A 162 2.15 -20.19 14.63
C HIS A 162 1.89 -18.88 13.89
N MET A 163 2.18 -17.80 14.59
CA MET A 163 2.13 -16.44 14.08
C MET A 163 3.50 -15.76 14.28
N SER A 164 4.03 -15.15 13.22
CA SER A 164 5.27 -14.37 13.30
C SER A 164 5.01 -12.90 13.00
N ILE A 165 5.65 -12.03 13.78
CA ILE A 165 5.55 -10.58 13.73
C ILE A 165 6.87 -10.03 13.22
N PHE A 166 6.80 -9.33 12.11
CA PHE A 166 7.90 -8.62 11.48
C PHE A 166 7.66 -7.12 11.54
N THR A 167 8.74 -6.36 11.58
CA THR A 167 8.69 -4.90 11.50
C THR A 167 9.64 -4.38 10.44
N SER A 168 9.29 -3.24 9.86
CA SER A 168 10.18 -2.46 9.01
C SER A 168 9.95 -0.98 9.28
N ALA A 169 10.97 -0.15 9.10
CA ALA A 169 10.82 1.30 9.23
C ALA A 169 9.91 1.84 8.12
N LYS A 170 9.00 2.73 8.47
CA LYS A 170 8.31 3.55 7.46
C LYS A 170 9.31 4.57 6.92
N PRO A 171 9.33 4.84 5.60
CA PRO A 171 10.06 5.99 5.10
C PRO A 171 9.46 7.23 5.75
N ASP A 172 10.31 8.10 6.31
CA ASP A 172 9.85 9.41 6.75
C ASP A 172 9.21 10.11 5.55
N PRO A 173 8.05 10.77 5.73
CA PRO A 173 7.49 11.58 4.66
C PRO A 173 8.53 12.66 4.36
N THR A 174 9.23 12.52 3.24
CA THR A 174 10.15 13.54 2.78
C THR A 174 9.32 14.81 2.63
N PRO A 175 9.68 15.92 3.31
CA PRO A 175 8.94 17.16 3.17
C PRO A 175 8.90 17.49 1.68
N VAL A 176 7.71 17.43 1.08
CA VAL A 176 7.54 17.86 -0.30
C VAL A 176 8.02 19.30 -0.32
N PRO A 177 9.08 19.63 -1.08
CA PRO A 177 9.55 21.01 -1.13
C PRO A 177 8.37 21.83 -1.62
N THR A 178 7.81 22.66 -0.73
CA THR A 178 6.74 23.58 -1.11
C THR A 178 7.25 24.33 -2.33
N PRO A 179 6.65 24.17 -3.52
CA PRO A 179 7.21 24.76 -4.72
C PRO A 179 7.26 26.27 -4.52
N ALA A 180 8.48 26.79 -4.30
CA ALA A 180 8.76 28.20 -4.05
C ALA A 180 8.45 29.10 -5.26
N LEU A 181 7.88 28.52 -6.32
CA LEU A 181 7.54 29.17 -7.57
C LEU A 181 6.18 29.88 -7.54
N LEU A 182 5.31 29.59 -6.56
CA LEU A 182 3.99 30.23 -6.46
C LEU A 182 4.07 31.75 -6.19
N PRO A 183 4.89 32.27 -5.25
CA PRO A 183 5.02 33.72 -5.06
C PRO A 183 5.65 34.42 -6.27
N GLY A 184 6.62 33.77 -6.92
CA GLY A 184 7.33 34.31 -8.07
C GLY A 184 6.45 34.48 -9.31
N LEU A 185 5.59 33.51 -9.60
CA LEU A 185 4.66 33.55 -10.73
C LEU A 185 3.53 34.58 -10.52
N ILE A 186 3.03 34.72 -9.29
CA ILE A 186 2.03 35.76 -8.95
C ILE A 186 2.66 37.16 -9.11
N GLY A 187 3.91 37.34 -8.69
CA GLY A 187 4.66 38.59 -8.85
C GLY A 187 4.91 38.97 -10.32
N MET A 188 5.30 38.01 -11.17
CA MET A 188 5.50 38.25 -12.61
C MET A 188 4.20 38.55 -13.35
N GLY A 189 3.10 37.89 -12.99
CA GLY A 189 1.77 38.18 -13.56
C GLY A 189 1.30 39.61 -13.27
N ALA A 190 1.52 40.09 -12.05
CA ALA A 190 1.17 41.46 -11.66
C ALA A 190 2.01 42.54 -12.37
N ALA A 191 3.31 42.27 -12.58
CA ALA A 191 4.20 43.19 -13.29
C ALA A 191 3.82 43.32 -14.79
N ALA A 192 3.44 42.21 -15.43
CA ALA A 192 2.99 42.23 -16.82
C ALA A 192 1.68 43.02 -17.02
N LEU A 193 0.75 42.96 -16.05
CA LEU A 193 -0.50 43.72 -16.07
C LEU A 193 -0.31 45.23 -15.90
N ARG A 194 0.63 45.68 -15.05
CA ARG A 194 0.95 47.11 -14.91
C ARG A 194 1.56 47.70 -16.17
N LYS A 195 2.44 46.96 -16.85
CA LYS A 195 3.07 47.43 -18.09
C LYS A 195 2.05 47.66 -19.23
N ARG A 196 0.97 46.89 -19.29
CA ARG A 196 -0.09 47.06 -20.30
C ARG A 196 -1.01 48.27 -20.04
N ARG A 197 -1.16 48.71 -18.78
CA ARG A 197 -1.99 49.89 -18.47
C ARG A 197 -1.30 51.21 -18.80
N GLY A 198 0.00 51.33 -18.57
CA GLY A 198 0.75 52.56 -18.91
C GLY A 198 0.81 52.86 -20.41
N ALA A 199 0.89 51.82 -21.27
CA ALA A 199 0.91 52.00 -22.72
C ALA A 199 -0.45 52.43 -23.32
N ALA A 200 -1.56 52.25 -22.59
CA ALA A 200 -2.89 52.62 -23.07
C ALA A 200 -3.23 54.10 -22.81
N GLU A 201 -2.60 54.75 -21.82
CA GLU A 201 -2.78 56.18 -21.56
C GLU A 201 -1.96 57.05 -22.52
N GLU A 202 -0.77 56.60 -22.94
CA GLU A 202 0.11 57.34 -23.86
C GLU A 202 -0.43 57.42 -25.30
N SER A 203 -1.41 56.58 -25.67
CA SER A 203 -2.03 56.58 -27.01
C SER A 203 -3.31 57.42 -27.12
N ALA A 204 -3.76 58.07 -26.04
CA ALA A 204 -5.00 58.86 -26.01
C ALA A 204 -4.76 60.37 -26.16
N GLU A 205 -3.51 60.82 -26.27
CA GLU A 205 -3.12 62.24 -26.30
C GLU A 205 -2.52 62.68 -27.66
N ALA A 206 -2.64 61.85 -28.70
CA ALA A 206 -2.16 62.11 -30.07
C ALA A 206 -3.31 62.31 -31.08
#